data_AF-A0AAX6RU23-F1
#
_entry.id   AF-A0AAX6RU23-F1
#
_cell.length_a   1.000
_cell.length_b   1.000
_cell.length_c   1.000
_cell.angle_alpha   90.00
_cell.angle_beta   90.00
_cell.angle_gamma   90.00
#
_symmetry.space_group_name_H-M   'P 1'
#
loop_
_entity.id
_entity.type
_entity.pdbx_description
1 polymer ?
#
loop_
_entity_poly.entity_id
_entity_poly.type
_entity_poly.pdbx_seq_one_letter_code
_entity_poly.pdbx_strand_id
1 'polypeptide(L)'
;MTTSWSDRLQNAADMPANMDKHALKKYRREAYHRVFVNRSLAMEKIKCFGFDMDYTLAVYKSPEYESLGFELTVERLVSIGYPQELLSFAYDSTFPTRGLVFDTLYGNLLKVDAYGNLLVCAHGFNFIRGPETREQYPNKFIQRDDTERFYILNTLFNLPETYLLACLVDFFTNCPRYSSCETGFKDGDLFMSYRSMFQDVRDAVDWVHYKGSLKEKTVENLEKYVVKDCFVHHTTFQGKLPLLLSRMKEVGKVFLATNSDYKYTDKIMTYLFDFPHGPKPGSSHRPWQSYFDLILVDARKPLFFGEGTVLRQVDTKTGKLKIGTYTGPLQHGIVYSGALFEELQSLDIFLAELYKHLDSSSNERPDISSIQRRIKKVTHDMDMCYGMMGSLFRSGSRQTLFASQVMRYADLYAASFINLLYYPFSYLFRAAHVLMPHESTVEHTHVDINEMESPLATRNRTSVDFKDTDYKRHQLTRSISEIKPPNLFPLAPQEITHCHDEDDDEEEEE
;
A
#
# COMPACT_ATOMS: atom_id res chain seq x y z
N MET A 1 6.53 -7.28 -20.84
CA MET A 1 6.32 -7.71 -19.44
C MET A 1 6.99 -6.69 -18.55
N THR A 2 6.20 -5.98 -17.75
CA THR A 2 6.65 -5.08 -16.70
C THR A 2 6.91 -5.89 -15.42
N THR A 3 8.04 -5.67 -14.75
CA THR A 3 8.40 -6.40 -13.52
C THR A 3 7.49 -5.99 -12.37
N SER A 4 6.75 -6.94 -11.80
CA SER A 4 5.78 -6.70 -10.74
C SER A 4 6.46 -6.38 -9.40
N TRP A 5 5.66 -5.96 -8.41
CA TRP A 5 6.15 -5.78 -7.05
C TRP A 5 6.42 -7.14 -6.37
N SER A 6 5.70 -8.21 -6.72
CA SER A 6 5.97 -9.55 -6.19
C SER A 6 7.22 -10.18 -6.79
N ASP A 7 7.55 -9.89 -8.06
CA ASP A 7 8.82 -10.30 -8.68
C ASP A 7 10.01 -9.79 -7.86
N ARG A 8 9.97 -8.51 -7.44
CA ARG A 8 11.04 -7.91 -6.63
C ARG A 8 11.13 -8.55 -5.24
N LEU A 9 10.02 -9.02 -4.68
CA LEU A 9 10.00 -9.76 -3.42
C LEU A 9 10.53 -11.18 -3.59
N GLN A 10 10.17 -11.90 -4.66
CA GLN A 10 10.70 -13.24 -4.95
C GLN A 10 12.21 -13.19 -5.23
N ASN A 11 12.68 -12.27 -6.07
CA ASN A 11 14.12 -12.04 -6.29
C ASN A 11 14.90 -11.70 -5.01
N ALA A 12 14.25 -11.07 -4.02
CA ALA A 12 14.84 -10.79 -2.71
C ALA A 12 14.73 -11.96 -1.72
N ALA A 13 13.77 -12.88 -1.90
CA ALA A 13 13.66 -14.16 -1.21
C ALA A 13 14.75 -15.13 -1.71
N ASP A 14 14.97 -15.20 -3.02
CA ASP A 14 15.90 -16.08 -3.74
C ASP A 14 17.39 -15.69 -3.56
N MET A 15 17.71 -15.00 -2.47
CA MET A 15 19.04 -14.53 -2.08
C MET A 15 19.40 -15.10 -0.70
N PRO A 16 20.62 -15.61 -0.44
CA PRO A 16 20.96 -16.23 0.83
C PRO A 16 21.04 -15.19 1.96
N ALA A 17 20.67 -15.59 3.18
CA ALA A 17 20.90 -14.74 4.37
C ALA A 17 22.35 -14.87 4.85
N ASN A 18 23.22 -14.02 4.33
CA ASN A 18 24.56 -13.81 4.86
C ASN A 18 24.49 -13.05 6.20
N MET A 19 24.77 -13.76 7.29
CA MET A 19 24.62 -13.23 8.65
C MET A 19 25.86 -12.50 9.20
N ASP A 20 26.87 -12.20 8.38
CA ASP A 20 27.98 -11.33 8.80
C ASP A 20 27.49 -9.91 9.15
N LYS A 21 28.06 -9.33 10.22
CA LYS A 21 27.66 -8.02 10.76
C LYS A 21 27.92 -6.87 9.77
N HIS A 22 28.92 -6.97 8.90
CA HIS A 22 29.21 -5.95 7.88
C HIS A 22 28.30 -6.13 6.66
N ALA A 23 28.08 -7.37 6.22
CA ALA A 23 27.11 -7.70 5.17
C ALA A 23 25.70 -7.19 5.52
N LEU A 24 25.18 -7.53 6.69
CA LEU A 24 23.86 -7.07 7.16
C LEU A 24 23.78 -5.53 7.26
N LYS A 25 24.86 -4.87 7.69
CA LYS A 25 24.95 -3.39 7.78
C LYS A 25 25.04 -2.71 6.40
N LYS A 26 25.60 -3.38 5.38
CA LYS A 26 25.58 -2.92 3.99
C LYS A 26 24.16 -3.09 3.42
N TYR A 27 23.61 -4.30 3.48
CA TYR A 27 22.36 -4.68 2.83
C TYR A 27 21.19 -3.78 3.23
N ARG A 28 20.98 -3.55 4.53
CA ARG A 28 19.88 -2.70 5.04
C ARG A 28 20.01 -1.19 4.78
N ARG A 29 21.07 -0.73 4.08
CA ARG A 29 21.16 0.65 3.58
C ARG A 29 20.43 0.82 2.25
N GLU A 30 20.28 -0.25 1.48
CA GLU A 30 19.54 -0.26 0.23
C GLU A 30 18.03 -0.20 0.54
N ALA A 31 17.30 0.69 -0.13
CA ALA A 31 15.92 1.03 0.23
C ALA A 31 14.98 -0.20 0.26
N TYR A 32 15.17 -1.15 -0.65
CA TYR A 32 14.41 -2.40 -0.74
C TYR A 32 14.55 -3.30 0.51
N HIS A 33 15.71 -3.25 1.17
CA HIS A 33 16.07 -4.09 2.33
C HIS A 33 16.05 -3.31 3.66
N ARG A 34 15.58 -2.06 3.63
CA ARG A 34 15.49 -1.17 4.78
C ARG A 34 14.16 -1.36 5.52
N VAL A 35 14.18 -1.08 6.81
CA VAL A 35 12.99 -0.76 7.60
C VAL A 35 12.96 0.76 7.80
N PHE A 36 11.86 1.37 7.39
CA PHE A 36 11.58 2.80 7.54
C PHE A 36 10.86 3.07 8.87
N VAL A 37 10.94 4.31 9.34
CA VAL A 37 10.61 4.69 10.72
C VAL A 37 9.82 5.99 10.70
N ASN A 38 8.58 5.95 11.21
CA ASN A 38 7.76 7.14 11.43
C ASN A 38 7.81 7.60 12.90
N ARG A 39 8.00 6.65 13.85
CA ARG A 39 8.20 6.92 15.28
C ARG A 39 9.33 6.06 15.83
N SER A 40 10.12 6.63 16.75
CA SER A 40 11.28 5.96 17.34
C SER A 40 10.89 4.74 18.16
N LEU A 41 11.49 3.57 17.84
CA LEU A 41 11.14 2.28 18.42
C LEU A 41 12.41 1.53 18.87
N ALA A 42 12.52 1.28 20.18
CA ALA A 42 13.60 0.51 20.77
C ALA A 42 13.24 -0.99 20.76
N MET A 43 13.86 -1.78 19.88
CA MET A 43 13.54 -3.21 19.72
C MET A 43 13.70 -4.01 21.02
N GLU A 44 14.62 -3.60 21.89
CA GLU A 44 14.85 -4.23 23.20
C GLU A 44 13.62 -4.15 24.13
N LYS A 45 12.75 -3.14 23.95
CA LYS A 45 11.50 -3.02 24.71
C LYS A 45 10.41 -3.97 24.21
N ILE A 46 10.50 -4.48 22.98
CA ILE A 46 9.50 -5.37 22.39
C ILE A 46 9.64 -6.78 22.99
N LYS A 47 8.55 -7.29 23.59
CA LYS A 47 8.52 -8.62 24.23
C LYS A 47 7.64 -9.65 23.50
N CYS A 48 6.82 -9.19 22.55
CA CYS A 48 5.93 -10.02 21.73
C CYS A 48 6.00 -9.56 20.26
N PHE A 49 6.15 -10.50 19.33
CA PHE A 49 6.11 -10.27 17.89
C PHE A 49 4.84 -10.90 17.31
N GLY A 50 3.91 -10.05 16.88
CA GLY A 50 2.62 -10.45 16.31
C GLY A 50 2.65 -10.43 14.78
N PHE A 51 2.04 -11.45 14.16
CA PHE A 51 1.94 -11.58 12.72
C PHE A 51 0.50 -11.78 12.26
N ASP A 52 0.18 -11.22 11.09
CA ASP A 52 -0.90 -11.72 10.24
C ASP A 52 -0.35 -12.76 9.26
N MET A 53 -1.23 -13.53 8.63
CA MET A 53 -0.85 -14.46 7.57
C MET A 53 -0.89 -13.78 6.20
N ASP A 54 -2.09 -13.46 5.73
CA ASP A 54 -2.35 -13.01 4.36
C ASP A 54 -1.71 -11.66 4.03
N TYR A 55 -1.03 -11.58 2.87
CA TYR A 55 -0.19 -10.46 2.42
C TYR A 55 0.87 -9.98 3.43
N THR A 56 1.15 -10.75 4.48
CA THR A 56 2.14 -10.45 5.52
C THR A 56 3.21 -11.53 5.58
N LEU A 57 2.86 -12.74 6.02
CA LEU A 57 3.71 -13.93 5.93
C LEU A 57 3.53 -14.63 4.57
N ALA A 58 2.29 -14.73 4.11
CA ALA A 58 1.89 -15.30 2.83
C ALA A 58 1.64 -14.14 1.84
N VAL A 59 2.68 -13.71 1.14
CA VAL A 59 2.55 -12.71 0.08
C VAL A 59 2.14 -13.42 -1.21
N TYR A 60 0.97 -13.09 -1.74
CA TYR A 60 0.48 -13.64 -3.00
C TYR A 60 1.21 -13.00 -4.20
N LYS A 61 1.37 -13.77 -5.28
CA LYS A 61 2.05 -13.35 -6.51
C LYS A 61 1.13 -12.56 -7.43
N SER A 62 1.67 -11.51 -8.03
CA SER A 62 0.96 -10.51 -8.83
C SER A 62 1.59 -10.42 -10.23
N PRO A 63 0.77 -10.44 -11.30
CA PRO A 63 -0.70 -10.29 -11.28
C PRO A 63 -1.51 -11.59 -11.14
N GLU A 64 -0.88 -12.76 -10.99
CA GLU A 64 -1.55 -14.06 -11.10
C GLU A 64 -2.69 -14.27 -10.09
N TYR A 65 -2.51 -13.85 -8.84
CA TYR A 65 -3.51 -14.03 -7.79
C TYR A 65 -4.67 -13.04 -7.94
N GLU A 66 -4.39 -11.79 -8.30
CA GLU A 66 -5.43 -10.81 -8.62
C GLU A 66 -6.26 -11.25 -9.84
N SER A 67 -5.63 -11.79 -10.89
CA SER A 67 -6.35 -12.34 -12.06
C SER A 67 -7.27 -13.51 -11.66
N LEU A 68 -6.78 -14.47 -10.85
CA LEU A 68 -7.61 -15.56 -10.35
C LEU A 68 -8.80 -15.05 -9.50
N GLY A 69 -8.58 -14.04 -8.67
CA GLY A 69 -9.65 -13.41 -7.89
C GLY A 69 -10.67 -12.69 -8.77
N PHE A 70 -10.21 -12.01 -9.82
CA PHE A 70 -11.04 -11.33 -10.82
C PHE A 70 -11.90 -12.30 -11.62
N GLU A 71 -11.27 -13.31 -12.25
CA GLU A 71 -11.92 -14.36 -13.04
C GLU A 71 -13.05 -15.04 -12.26
N LEU A 72 -12.79 -15.50 -11.04
CA LEU A 72 -13.79 -16.15 -10.18
C LEU A 72 -14.91 -15.20 -9.74
N THR A 73 -14.64 -13.90 -9.59
CA THR A 73 -15.65 -12.90 -9.24
C THR A 73 -16.54 -12.58 -10.44
N VAL A 74 -15.97 -12.49 -11.64
CA VAL A 74 -16.68 -12.35 -12.92
C VAL A 74 -17.58 -13.56 -13.18
N GLU A 75 -17.05 -14.79 -13.07
CA GLU A 75 -17.85 -16.02 -13.13
C GLU A 75 -19.00 -15.99 -12.11
N ARG A 76 -18.74 -15.51 -10.89
CA ARG A 76 -19.74 -15.43 -9.83
C ARG A 76 -20.86 -14.43 -10.13
N LEU A 77 -20.55 -13.23 -10.63
CA LEU A 77 -21.56 -12.24 -11.06
C LEU A 77 -22.42 -12.78 -12.21
N VAL A 78 -21.80 -13.39 -13.22
CA VAL A 78 -22.52 -13.99 -14.34
C VAL A 78 -23.42 -15.14 -13.87
N SER A 79 -22.99 -15.93 -12.86
CA SER A 79 -23.81 -16.98 -12.25
C SER A 79 -25.05 -16.51 -11.48
N ILE A 80 -25.15 -15.21 -11.13
CA ILE A 80 -26.35 -14.63 -10.47
C ILE A 80 -27.23 -13.81 -11.43
N GLY A 81 -26.83 -13.66 -12.70
CA GLY A 81 -27.65 -13.02 -13.73
C GLY A 81 -27.03 -11.81 -14.44
N TYR A 82 -25.78 -11.45 -14.14
CA TYR A 82 -25.10 -10.40 -14.91
C TYR A 82 -24.89 -10.82 -16.39
N PRO A 83 -24.73 -9.84 -17.31
CA PRO A 83 -24.54 -10.10 -18.75
C PRO A 83 -23.36 -11.03 -19.04
N GLN A 84 -23.51 -11.93 -20.03
CA GLN A 84 -22.47 -12.89 -20.42
C GLN A 84 -21.21 -12.19 -20.97
N GLU A 85 -21.38 -10.97 -21.47
CA GLU A 85 -20.36 -10.07 -21.96
C GLU A 85 -19.23 -9.83 -20.93
N LEU A 86 -19.53 -9.88 -19.62
CA LEU A 86 -18.53 -9.80 -18.54
C LEU A 86 -17.45 -10.90 -18.63
N LEU A 87 -17.76 -12.08 -19.16
CA LEU A 87 -16.81 -13.19 -19.33
C LEU A 87 -15.68 -12.87 -20.33
N SER A 88 -15.78 -11.75 -21.06
CA SER A 88 -14.73 -11.24 -21.95
C SER A 88 -13.69 -10.36 -21.24
N PHE A 89 -13.94 -9.95 -20.00
CA PHE A 89 -13.01 -9.11 -19.25
C PHE A 89 -11.77 -9.90 -18.83
N ALA A 90 -10.59 -9.27 -18.91
CA ALA A 90 -9.33 -9.80 -18.41
C ALA A 90 -8.68 -8.76 -17.48
N TYR A 91 -8.10 -9.20 -16.36
CA TYR A 91 -7.57 -8.29 -15.34
C TYR A 91 -6.35 -7.49 -15.80
N ASP A 92 -6.44 -6.15 -15.75
CA ASP A 92 -5.32 -5.25 -16.02
C ASP A 92 -4.74 -4.67 -14.72
N SER A 93 -3.56 -5.16 -14.34
CA SER A 93 -2.80 -4.69 -13.19
C SER A 93 -2.28 -3.24 -13.26
N THR A 94 -2.37 -2.57 -14.43
CA THR A 94 -1.87 -1.20 -14.62
C THR A 94 -2.88 -0.11 -14.25
N PHE A 95 -4.16 -0.46 -14.12
CA PHE A 95 -5.22 0.46 -13.70
C PHE A 95 -5.33 0.65 -12.17
N PRO A 96 -5.52 -0.40 -11.34
CA PRO A 96 -5.93 -0.24 -9.96
C PRO A 96 -4.75 0.07 -9.02
N THR A 97 -4.77 1.26 -8.40
CA THR A 97 -3.96 1.57 -7.23
C THR A 97 -4.76 1.28 -5.95
N ARG A 98 -4.12 0.70 -4.94
CA ARG A 98 -4.76 0.39 -3.64
C ARG A 98 -5.09 1.68 -2.86
N GLY A 99 -6.13 1.64 -2.03
CA GLY A 99 -6.52 2.76 -1.16
C GLY A 99 -7.36 3.84 -1.86
N LEU A 100 -7.89 3.54 -3.05
CA LEU A 100 -8.96 4.34 -3.67
C LEU A 100 -10.26 4.23 -2.88
N VAL A 101 -11.15 5.18 -3.09
CA VAL A 101 -12.50 5.23 -2.52
C VAL A 101 -13.50 5.07 -3.65
N PHE A 102 -14.46 4.14 -3.53
CA PHE A 102 -15.59 4.05 -4.45
C PHE A 102 -16.76 4.86 -3.91
N ASP A 103 -17.32 5.74 -4.74
CA ASP A 103 -18.55 6.46 -4.43
C ASP A 103 -19.77 5.66 -4.94
N THR A 104 -20.52 5.08 -4.00
CA THR A 104 -21.71 4.29 -4.32
C THR A 104 -22.89 5.11 -4.84
N LEU A 105 -22.86 6.45 -4.74
CA LEU A 105 -23.89 7.31 -5.32
C LEU A 105 -23.66 7.54 -6.82
N TYR A 106 -22.42 7.81 -7.23
CA TYR A 106 -22.07 8.27 -8.59
C TYR A 106 -21.21 7.29 -9.41
N GLY A 107 -20.82 6.14 -8.85
CA GLY A 107 -20.08 5.11 -9.59
C GLY A 107 -18.60 5.41 -9.81
N ASN A 108 -18.07 6.41 -9.11
CA ASN A 108 -16.72 6.91 -9.36
C ASN A 108 -15.67 6.24 -8.47
N LEU A 109 -14.48 6.01 -9.03
CA LEU A 109 -13.26 5.70 -8.28
C LEU A 109 -12.48 6.99 -8.00
N LEU A 110 -12.25 7.25 -6.71
CA LEU A 110 -11.68 8.49 -6.20
C LEU A 110 -10.35 8.24 -5.50
N LYS A 111 -9.31 8.97 -5.90
CA LYS A 111 -8.05 9.08 -5.15
C LYS A 111 -8.13 10.35 -4.31
N VAL A 112 -7.95 10.23 -2.99
CA VAL A 112 -8.15 11.36 -2.05
C VAL A 112 -6.97 11.55 -1.10
N ASP A 113 -6.84 12.78 -0.59
CA ASP A 113 -5.89 13.13 0.47
C ASP A 113 -6.40 12.78 1.89
N ALA A 114 -5.65 13.16 2.92
CA ALA A 114 -5.97 12.88 4.32
C ALA A 114 -7.28 13.54 4.82
N TYR A 115 -7.69 14.65 4.18
CA TYR A 115 -8.86 15.43 4.56
C TYR A 115 -10.11 14.96 3.81
N GLY A 116 -9.93 14.46 2.58
CA GLY A 116 -11.01 14.03 1.69
C GLY A 116 -11.06 14.83 0.38
N ASN A 117 -10.04 15.63 0.08
CA ASN A 117 -9.97 16.37 -1.18
C ASN A 117 -9.60 15.43 -2.34
N LEU A 118 -10.16 15.69 -3.51
CA LEU A 118 -9.97 14.90 -4.72
C LEU A 118 -8.59 15.15 -5.36
N LEU A 119 -7.88 14.06 -5.63
CA LEU A 119 -6.61 14.04 -6.36
C LEU A 119 -6.77 13.46 -7.78
N VAL A 120 -7.68 12.49 -7.91
CA VAL A 120 -8.10 11.85 -9.17
C VAL A 120 -9.56 11.40 -9.02
N CYS A 121 -10.36 11.55 -10.08
CA CYS A 121 -11.68 10.97 -10.21
C CYS A 121 -11.78 10.21 -11.54
N ALA A 122 -12.29 8.98 -11.53
CA ALA A 122 -12.55 8.23 -12.75
C ALA A 122 -13.94 7.58 -12.72
N HIS A 123 -14.65 7.65 -13.85
CA HIS A 123 -15.93 7.02 -14.10
C HIS A 123 -15.73 5.94 -15.17
N GLY A 124 -15.76 4.67 -14.76
CA GLY A 124 -15.26 3.58 -15.59
C GLY A 124 -13.77 3.81 -15.90
N PHE A 125 -13.41 3.89 -17.17
CA PHE A 125 -12.06 4.26 -17.63
C PHE A 125 -11.92 5.74 -18.05
N ASN A 126 -12.96 6.56 -17.91
CA ASN A 126 -12.89 8.00 -18.19
C ASN A 126 -12.38 8.77 -16.95
N PHE A 127 -11.27 9.51 -17.10
CA PHE A 127 -10.69 10.33 -16.04
C PHE A 127 -11.26 11.74 -16.07
N ILE A 128 -12.08 12.09 -15.08
CA ILE A 128 -12.81 13.37 -15.00
C ILE A 128 -11.84 14.50 -14.59
N ARG A 129 -11.93 15.66 -15.25
CA ARG A 129 -11.05 16.83 -15.03
C ARG A 129 -11.58 17.76 -13.93
N GLY A 130 -10.73 18.64 -13.39
CA GLY A 130 -11.07 19.53 -12.27
C GLY A 130 -12.39 20.29 -12.41
N PRO A 131 -12.70 20.96 -13.54
CA PRO A 131 -13.97 21.66 -13.73
C PRO A 131 -15.17 20.70 -13.71
N GLU A 132 -15.13 19.62 -14.51
CA GLU A 132 -16.16 18.60 -14.62
C GLU A 132 -16.47 17.94 -13.25
N THR A 133 -15.44 17.71 -12.42
CA THR A 133 -15.67 17.15 -11.07
C THR A 133 -16.50 18.05 -10.15
N ARG A 134 -16.61 19.37 -10.43
CA ARG A 134 -17.41 20.28 -9.60
C ARG A 134 -18.92 20.05 -9.75
N GLU A 135 -19.39 19.41 -10.82
CA GLU A 135 -20.82 19.08 -10.98
C GLU A 135 -21.28 18.10 -9.89
N GLN A 136 -20.47 17.08 -9.60
CA GLN A 136 -20.75 16.03 -8.61
C GLN A 136 -20.12 16.31 -7.24
N TYR A 137 -19.02 17.07 -7.20
CA TYR A 137 -18.28 17.43 -5.99
C TYR A 137 -17.92 18.93 -6.00
N PRO A 138 -18.86 19.86 -5.76
CA PRO A 138 -18.64 21.31 -5.94
C PRO A 138 -17.39 21.87 -5.24
N ASN A 139 -17.10 21.36 -4.04
CA ASN A 139 -15.94 21.73 -3.21
C ASN A 139 -14.70 20.84 -3.43
N LYS A 140 -14.62 20.08 -4.55
CA LYS A 140 -13.60 19.04 -4.84
C LYS A 140 -13.32 18.09 -3.63
N PHE A 141 -14.34 17.79 -2.81
CA PHE A 141 -14.19 17.17 -1.49
C PHE A 141 -15.27 16.11 -1.20
N ILE A 142 -14.90 15.04 -0.47
CA ILE A 142 -15.82 14.03 0.05
C ILE A 142 -15.76 13.89 1.57
N GLN A 143 -16.92 13.67 2.20
CA GLN A 143 -17.02 13.31 3.61
C GLN A 143 -16.65 11.83 3.79
N ARG A 144 -15.36 11.50 3.75
CA ARG A 144 -14.82 10.12 3.86
C ARG A 144 -15.16 9.34 5.16
N ASP A 145 -15.86 9.97 6.10
CA ASP A 145 -16.42 9.33 7.30
C ASP A 145 -17.90 8.88 7.10
N ASP A 146 -18.55 9.27 6.00
CA ASP A 146 -19.78 8.65 5.49
C ASP A 146 -19.46 7.29 4.85
N THR A 147 -19.34 6.28 5.71
CA THR A 147 -19.11 4.88 5.30
C THR A 147 -20.31 4.20 4.66
N GLU A 148 -21.48 4.86 4.63
CA GLU A 148 -22.65 4.37 3.88
C GLU A 148 -22.52 4.71 2.40
N ARG A 149 -22.01 5.89 2.05
CA ARG A 149 -21.76 6.28 0.66
C ARG A 149 -20.40 5.82 0.13
N PHE A 150 -19.34 5.97 0.93
CA PHE A 150 -17.96 5.84 0.47
C PHE A 150 -17.26 4.59 1.01
N TYR A 151 -16.76 3.72 0.11
CA TYR A 151 -16.04 2.51 0.50
C TYR A 151 -14.55 2.58 0.14
N ILE A 152 -13.67 2.34 1.12
CA ILE A 152 -12.21 2.52 0.98
C ILE A 152 -11.50 1.16 0.74
N LEU A 153 -10.94 1.01 -0.45
CA LEU A 153 -10.37 -0.22 -1.03
C LEU A 153 -8.93 -0.48 -0.50
N ASN A 154 -8.82 -0.72 0.81
CA ASN A 154 -7.56 -0.62 1.57
C ASN A 154 -6.57 -1.80 1.43
N THR A 155 -7.00 -2.99 1.03
CA THR A 155 -6.19 -4.22 1.01
C THR A 155 -5.85 -4.67 -0.42
N LEU A 156 -4.86 -5.54 -0.58
CA LEU A 156 -4.50 -6.07 -1.90
C LEU A 156 -5.58 -7.02 -2.46
N PHE A 157 -6.40 -7.64 -1.59
CA PHE A 157 -7.61 -8.35 -2.00
C PHE A 157 -8.67 -7.45 -2.65
N ASN A 158 -8.59 -6.12 -2.47
CA ASN A 158 -9.52 -5.18 -3.10
C ASN A 158 -9.07 -4.78 -4.53
N LEU A 159 -7.88 -5.16 -5.01
CA LEU A 159 -7.44 -4.80 -6.37
C LEU A 159 -8.31 -5.40 -7.49
N PRO A 160 -8.77 -6.67 -7.44
CA PRO A 160 -9.68 -7.23 -8.44
C PRO A 160 -11.01 -6.47 -8.53
N GLU A 161 -11.65 -6.16 -7.39
CA GLU A 161 -12.90 -5.38 -7.37
C GLU A 161 -12.69 -3.91 -7.75
N THR A 162 -11.53 -3.32 -7.44
CA THR A 162 -11.17 -1.97 -7.89
C THR A 162 -11.18 -1.88 -9.42
N TYR A 163 -10.59 -2.87 -10.11
CA TYR A 163 -10.63 -2.93 -11.56
C TYR A 163 -12.02 -3.31 -12.09
N LEU A 164 -12.68 -4.31 -11.48
CA LEU A 164 -14.01 -4.78 -11.91
C LEU A 164 -15.09 -3.69 -11.82
N LEU A 165 -15.07 -2.84 -10.79
CA LEU A 165 -15.99 -1.71 -10.69
C LEU A 165 -15.81 -0.74 -11.87
N ALA A 166 -14.57 -0.47 -12.29
CA ALA A 166 -14.30 0.32 -13.49
C ALA A 166 -14.78 -0.39 -14.77
N CYS A 167 -14.50 -1.69 -14.94
CA CYS A 167 -15.00 -2.48 -16.06
C CYS A 167 -16.52 -2.45 -16.18
N LEU A 168 -17.25 -2.56 -15.06
CA LEU A 168 -18.71 -2.56 -15.04
C LEU A 168 -19.27 -1.18 -15.39
N VAL A 169 -18.78 -0.10 -14.76
CA VAL A 169 -19.22 1.26 -15.07
C VAL A 169 -18.97 1.62 -16.54
N ASP A 170 -17.79 1.27 -17.08
CA ASP A 170 -17.47 1.47 -18.49
C ASP A 170 -18.40 0.66 -19.40
N PHE A 171 -18.56 -0.65 -19.14
CA PHE A 171 -19.41 -1.54 -19.93
C PHE A 171 -20.86 -1.07 -19.97
N PHE A 172 -21.46 -0.75 -18.82
CA PHE A 172 -22.87 -0.31 -18.78
C PHE A 172 -23.06 1.10 -19.36
N THR A 173 -22.03 1.97 -19.31
CA THR A 173 -22.05 3.28 -19.99
C THR A 173 -21.96 3.16 -21.50
N ASN A 174 -21.13 2.24 -22.00
CA ASN A 174 -20.85 2.06 -23.42
C ASN A 174 -21.79 1.08 -24.14
N CYS A 175 -22.58 0.28 -23.41
CA CYS A 175 -23.48 -0.72 -23.98
C CYS A 175 -24.87 -0.14 -24.31
N PRO A 176 -25.29 -0.09 -25.59
CA PRO A 176 -26.50 0.61 -26.03
C PRO A 176 -27.84 -0.02 -25.62
N ARG A 177 -27.83 -1.07 -24.79
CA ARG A 177 -29.04 -1.60 -24.13
C ARG A 177 -29.44 -0.72 -22.94
N TYR A 178 -28.47 -0.13 -22.26
CA TYR A 178 -28.66 0.58 -21.01
C TYR A 178 -28.76 2.09 -21.24
N SER A 179 -29.57 2.77 -20.44
CA SER A 179 -29.61 4.23 -20.36
C SER A 179 -28.93 4.68 -19.08
N SER A 180 -27.78 5.34 -19.21
CA SER A 180 -27.05 5.92 -18.08
C SER A 180 -27.86 7.02 -17.39
N CYS A 181 -27.85 7.00 -16.07
CA CYS A 181 -28.46 7.97 -15.18
C CYS A 181 -27.39 8.42 -14.15
N GLU A 182 -27.60 9.57 -13.50
CA GLU A 182 -26.65 10.14 -12.52
C GLU A 182 -26.24 9.13 -11.41
N THR A 183 -27.14 8.22 -11.02
CA THR A 183 -26.96 7.27 -9.91
C THR A 183 -26.99 5.78 -10.33
N GLY A 184 -26.96 5.48 -11.63
CA GLY A 184 -26.91 4.10 -12.12
C GLY A 184 -27.37 3.92 -13.56
N PHE A 185 -27.85 2.73 -13.90
CA PHE A 185 -28.25 2.36 -15.26
C PHE A 185 -29.68 1.82 -15.30
N LYS A 186 -30.39 2.08 -16.40
CA LYS A 186 -31.75 1.60 -16.65
C LYS A 186 -31.83 0.69 -17.89
N ASP A 187 -32.49 -0.46 -17.75
CA ASP A 187 -32.80 -1.40 -18.84
C ASP A 187 -34.31 -1.74 -18.79
N GLY A 188 -35.09 -1.15 -19.70
CA GLY A 188 -36.56 -1.26 -19.68
C GLY A 188 -37.16 -0.75 -18.37
N ASP A 189 -37.78 -1.65 -17.60
CA ASP A 189 -38.36 -1.37 -16.27
C ASP A 189 -37.40 -1.67 -15.11
N LEU A 190 -36.19 -2.19 -15.38
CA LEU A 190 -35.16 -2.46 -14.37
C LEU A 190 -34.24 -1.25 -14.20
N PHE A 191 -33.93 -0.92 -12.94
CA PHE A 191 -32.94 0.10 -12.58
C PHE A 191 -31.90 -0.50 -11.63
N MET A 192 -30.63 -0.38 -11.98
CA MET A 192 -29.49 -0.84 -11.18
C MET A 192 -28.67 0.38 -10.77
N SER A 193 -28.68 0.71 -9.48
CA SER A 193 -27.84 1.79 -8.94
C SER A 193 -26.39 1.35 -8.80
N TYR A 194 -25.46 2.31 -8.81
CA TYR A 194 -24.05 2.03 -8.53
C TYR A 194 -23.86 1.38 -7.14
N ARG A 195 -24.69 1.74 -6.15
CA ARG A 195 -24.72 1.10 -4.84
C ARG A 195 -25.13 -0.37 -4.87
N SER A 196 -26.18 -0.74 -5.63
CA SER A 196 -26.56 -2.15 -5.78
C SER A 196 -25.47 -2.95 -6.48
N MET A 197 -24.93 -2.43 -7.58
CA MET A 197 -23.84 -3.06 -8.33
C MET A 197 -22.58 -3.25 -7.48
N PHE A 198 -22.24 -2.26 -6.64
CA PHE A 198 -21.15 -2.37 -5.68
C PHE A 198 -21.40 -3.46 -4.62
N GLN A 199 -22.63 -3.56 -4.10
CA GLN A 199 -22.98 -4.62 -3.15
C GLN A 199 -22.88 -6.01 -3.80
N ASP A 200 -23.37 -6.17 -5.03
CA ASP A 200 -23.26 -7.45 -5.77
C ASP A 200 -21.80 -7.84 -6.03
N VAL A 201 -20.92 -6.88 -6.34
CA VAL A 201 -19.46 -7.10 -6.45
C VAL A 201 -18.87 -7.52 -5.10
N ARG A 202 -19.18 -6.81 -4.01
CA ARG A 202 -18.69 -7.15 -2.65
C ARG A 202 -19.14 -8.53 -2.19
N ASP A 203 -20.40 -8.86 -2.39
CA ASP A 203 -20.99 -10.16 -2.06
C ASP A 203 -20.41 -11.28 -2.94
N ALA A 204 -20.10 -11.00 -4.21
CA ALA A 204 -19.40 -11.93 -5.09
C ALA A 204 -17.95 -12.19 -4.62
N VAL A 205 -17.18 -11.15 -4.30
CA VAL A 205 -15.81 -11.28 -3.78
C VAL A 205 -15.78 -12.06 -2.46
N ASP A 206 -16.66 -11.73 -1.51
CA ASP A 206 -16.72 -12.44 -0.24
C ASP A 206 -17.22 -13.90 -0.44
N TRP A 207 -18.17 -14.13 -1.34
CA TRP A 207 -18.56 -15.50 -1.72
C TRP A 207 -17.36 -16.28 -2.28
N VAL A 208 -16.55 -15.68 -3.17
CA VAL A 208 -15.36 -16.32 -3.75
C VAL A 208 -14.32 -16.67 -2.68
N HIS A 209 -14.12 -15.83 -1.65
CA HIS A 209 -13.16 -16.06 -0.57
C HIS A 209 -13.64 -17.05 0.52
N TYR A 210 -14.94 -17.12 0.81
CA TYR A 210 -15.49 -17.95 1.89
C TYR A 210 -16.21 -19.23 1.44
N LYS A 211 -16.72 -19.28 0.21
CA LYS A 211 -17.57 -20.37 -0.31
C LYS A 211 -17.14 -20.90 -1.69
N GLY A 212 -16.46 -20.07 -2.49
CA GLY A 212 -15.96 -20.41 -3.83
C GLY A 212 -14.61 -21.12 -3.82
N SER A 213 -14.14 -21.47 -5.02
CA SER A 213 -12.94 -22.27 -5.26
C SER A 213 -11.60 -21.51 -5.17
N LEU A 214 -11.56 -20.24 -4.74
CA LEU A 214 -10.31 -19.46 -4.69
C LEU A 214 -9.25 -20.12 -3.80
N LYS A 215 -9.62 -20.43 -2.55
CA LYS A 215 -8.74 -21.12 -1.59
C LYS A 215 -8.35 -22.53 -2.02
N GLU A 216 -9.16 -23.17 -2.87
CA GLU A 216 -8.90 -24.50 -3.43
C GLU A 216 -7.84 -24.42 -4.53
N LYS A 217 -8.12 -23.67 -5.60
CA LYS A 217 -7.22 -23.41 -6.74
C LYS A 217 -5.88 -22.81 -6.31
N THR A 218 -5.87 -21.99 -5.26
CA THR A 218 -4.64 -21.43 -4.67
C THR A 218 -3.76 -22.52 -4.05
N VAL A 219 -4.37 -23.50 -3.36
CA VAL A 219 -3.64 -24.60 -2.70
C VAL A 219 -3.24 -25.71 -3.67
N GLU A 220 -3.94 -25.85 -4.79
CA GLU A 220 -3.56 -26.76 -5.88
C GLU A 220 -2.27 -26.35 -6.61
N ASN A 221 -1.87 -25.06 -6.52
CA ASN A 221 -0.67 -24.55 -7.20
C ASN A 221 -0.03 -23.38 -6.41
N LEU A 222 0.48 -23.70 -5.23
CA LEU A 222 1.06 -22.71 -4.30
C LEU A 222 2.32 -22.04 -4.87
N GLU A 223 3.05 -22.75 -5.72
CA GLU A 223 4.23 -22.25 -6.44
C GLU A 223 3.88 -21.09 -7.40
N LYS A 224 2.73 -21.17 -8.08
CA LYS A 224 2.21 -20.08 -8.93
C LYS A 224 1.67 -18.90 -8.11
N TYR A 225 1.01 -19.16 -6.98
CA TYR A 225 0.21 -18.15 -6.30
C TYR A 225 0.85 -17.52 -5.06
N VAL A 226 1.85 -18.13 -4.42
CA VAL A 226 2.42 -17.66 -3.15
C VAL A 226 3.95 -17.51 -3.25
N VAL A 227 4.46 -16.33 -2.86
CA VAL A 227 5.90 -16.06 -2.70
C VAL A 227 6.44 -16.91 -1.55
N LYS A 228 7.42 -17.77 -1.85
CA LYS A 228 8.10 -18.61 -0.86
C LYS A 228 9.54 -18.12 -0.69
N ASP A 229 9.91 -17.80 0.55
CA ASP A 229 11.25 -17.33 0.92
C ASP A 229 12.24 -18.49 0.86
N CYS A 230 12.81 -18.75 -0.31
CA CYS A 230 13.56 -19.97 -0.62
C CYS A 230 14.79 -19.70 -1.50
N PHE A 231 15.95 -19.46 -0.89
CA PHE A 231 17.21 -19.55 -1.63
C PHE A 231 17.51 -21.01 -1.97
N VAL A 232 17.77 -21.29 -3.26
CA VAL A 232 18.19 -22.60 -3.77
C VAL A 232 19.49 -22.44 -4.56
N HIS A 233 20.58 -23.06 -4.10
CA HIS A 233 21.84 -23.07 -4.85
C HIS A 233 22.57 -24.41 -4.74
N HIS A 234 22.66 -25.13 -5.85
CA HIS A 234 23.06 -26.55 -5.95
C HIS A 234 22.26 -27.45 -5.00
N THR A 235 22.78 -27.68 -3.78
CA THR A 235 22.18 -28.55 -2.75
C THR A 235 21.83 -27.79 -1.46
N THR A 236 22.12 -26.49 -1.39
CA THR A 236 21.79 -25.66 -0.23
C THR A 236 20.45 -24.97 -0.44
N PHE A 237 19.47 -25.39 0.35
CA PHE A 237 18.24 -24.64 0.60
C PHE A 237 18.47 -23.70 1.79
N GLN A 238 17.89 -22.50 1.77
CA GLN A 238 17.81 -21.61 2.93
C GLN A 238 16.55 -20.74 2.86
N GLY A 239 15.68 -20.84 3.86
CA GLY A 239 14.54 -19.93 4.05
C GLY A 239 14.77 -18.96 5.21
N LYS A 240 14.54 -17.67 4.98
CA LYS A 240 14.77 -16.60 5.98
C LYS A 240 13.65 -16.51 7.00
N LEU A 241 12.42 -16.84 6.62
CA LEU A 241 11.24 -16.81 7.49
C LEU A 241 11.43 -17.71 8.73
N PRO A 242 11.77 -19.02 8.61
CA PRO A 242 12.11 -19.86 9.76
C PRO A 242 13.24 -19.30 10.64
N LEU A 243 14.27 -18.71 10.03
CA LEU A 243 15.41 -18.09 10.73
C LEU A 243 14.99 -16.83 11.52
N LEU A 244 14.14 -15.98 10.96
CA LEU A 244 13.69 -14.76 11.62
C LEU A 244 12.80 -15.09 12.81
N LEU A 245 11.81 -15.97 12.65
CA LEU A 245 10.92 -16.34 13.76
C LEU A 245 11.67 -17.08 14.86
N SER A 246 12.65 -17.94 14.54
CA SER A 246 13.44 -18.60 15.58
C SER A 246 14.20 -17.59 16.44
N ARG A 247 14.77 -16.55 15.82
CA ARG A 247 15.52 -15.50 16.53
C ARG A 247 14.63 -14.50 17.28
N MET A 248 13.42 -14.24 16.81
CA MET A 248 12.41 -13.52 17.60
C MET A 248 12.04 -14.30 18.87
N LYS A 249 11.93 -15.63 18.76
CA LYS A 249 11.65 -16.55 19.87
C LYS A 249 12.83 -16.76 20.84
N GLU A 250 14.04 -16.36 20.46
CA GLU A 250 15.21 -16.28 21.36
C GLU A 250 15.12 -15.08 22.33
N VAL A 251 14.35 -14.02 22.01
CA VAL A 251 14.33 -12.76 22.77
C VAL A 251 12.94 -12.32 23.28
N GLY A 252 11.87 -12.96 22.81
CA GLY A 252 10.50 -12.66 23.18
C GLY A 252 9.53 -13.77 22.74
N LYS A 253 8.22 -13.52 22.86
CA LYS A 253 7.17 -14.43 22.39
C LYS A 253 6.80 -14.12 20.94
N VAL A 254 6.36 -15.12 20.19
CA VAL A 254 5.88 -14.95 18.79
C VAL A 254 4.42 -15.41 18.69
N PHE A 255 3.54 -14.65 18.05
CA PHE A 255 2.14 -15.04 17.88
C PHE A 255 1.59 -14.77 16.48
N LEU A 256 0.66 -15.62 16.04
CA LEU A 256 -0.13 -15.45 14.83
C LEU A 256 -1.55 -15.02 15.21
N ALA A 257 -2.09 -14.00 14.57
CA ALA A 257 -3.46 -13.53 14.74
C ALA A 257 -4.06 -13.14 13.38
N THR A 258 -4.69 -14.10 12.70
CA THR A 258 -5.16 -13.95 11.31
C THR A 258 -6.68 -14.10 11.16
N ASN A 259 -7.24 -13.45 10.14
CA ASN A 259 -8.67 -13.56 9.79
C ASN A 259 -8.98 -14.88 9.06
N SER A 260 -7.99 -15.53 8.47
CA SER A 260 -8.14 -16.83 7.80
C SER A 260 -8.49 -17.97 8.77
N ASP A 261 -9.17 -18.98 8.25
CA ASP A 261 -9.58 -20.19 8.98
C ASP A 261 -8.41 -21.17 9.18
N TYR A 262 -8.50 -22.04 10.19
CA TYR A 262 -7.42 -22.98 10.52
C TYR A 262 -6.99 -23.88 9.36
N LYS A 263 -7.91 -24.33 8.49
CA LYS A 263 -7.57 -25.29 7.43
C LYS A 263 -6.80 -24.62 6.31
N TYR A 264 -7.18 -23.40 5.96
CA TYR A 264 -6.43 -22.58 5.00
C TYR A 264 -5.08 -22.16 5.58
N THR A 265 -5.05 -21.69 6.83
CA THR A 265 -3.82 -21.32 7.53
C THR A 265 -2.84 -22.49 7.64
N ASP A 266 -3.28 -23.68 8.03
CA ASP A 266 -2.38 -24.84 8.18
C ASP A 266 -1.78 -25.29 6.83
N LYS A 267 -2.54 -25.22 5.73
CA LYS A 267 -2.05 -25.47 4.36
C LYS A 267 -1.00 -24.44 3.93
N ILE A 268 -1.33 -23.15 4.00
CA ILE A 268 -0.45 -22.05 3.59
C ILE A 268 0.82 -22.01 4.45
N MET A 269 0.69 -22.09 5.77
CA MET A 269 1.84 -22.08 6.69
C MET A 269 2.69 -23.35 6.60
N THR A 270 2.13 -24.50 6.23
CA THR A 270 2.95 -25.68 5.92
C THR A 270 3.81 -25.44 4.68
N TYR A 271 3.24 -24.93 3.57
CA TYR A 271 4.02 -24.61 2.37
C TYR A 271 5.11 -23.54 2.60
N LEU A 272 4.83 -22.51 3.41
CA LEU A 272 5.80 -21.47 3.77
C LEU A 272 6.96 -21.97 4.65
N PHE A 273 6.83 -23.13 5.30
CA PHE A 273 7.85 -23.73 6.18
C PHE A 273 8.40 -25.06 5.64
N ASP A 274 7.84 -25.57 4.54
CA ASP A 274 8.29 -26.76 3.83
C ASP A 274 9.67 -26.53 3.20
N PHE A 275 10.69 -26.92 3.98
CA PHE A 275 12.10 -26.96 3.61
C PHE A 275 12.71 -28.25 4.15
N PRO A 276 13.78 -28.78 3.55
CA PRO A 276 14.49 -29.96 4.06
C PRO A 276 15.26 -29.70 5.38
N HIS A 277 15.03 -28.55 6.04
CA HIS A 277 15.73 -28.12 7.24
C HIS A 277 14.83 -27.26 8.15
N GLY A 278 15.28 -27.02 9.38
CA GLY A 278 14.68 -26.10 10.34
C GLY A 278 15.13 -24.64 10.13
N PRO A 279 15.42 -23.85 11.19
CA PRO A 279 15.82 -22.44 11.07
C PRO A 279 17.13 -22.18 10.33
N LYS A 280 17.97 -23.21 10.12
CA LYS A 280 19.26 -23.12 9.43
C LYS A 280 19.49 -24.37 8.57
N PRO A 281 20.24 -24.30 7.46
CA PRO A 281 20.64 -25.49 6.70
C PRO A 281 21.30 -26.52 7.62
N GLY A 282 20.93 -27.80 7.48
CA GLY A 282 21.43 -28.89 8.34
C GLY A 282 20.77 -29.01 9.73
N SER A 283 19.89 -28.09 10.14
CA SER A 283 19.02 -28.31 11.31
C SER A 283 17.77 -29.11 10.94
N SER A 284 17.23 -29.92 11.85
CA SER A 284 16.02 -30.73 11.60
C SER A 284 14.81 -29.85 11.24
N HIS A 285 14.05 -30.23 10.20
CA HIS A 285 12.76 -29.61 9.88
C HIS A 285 11.82 -29.58 11.10
N ARG A 286 11.00 -28.53 11.19
CA ARG A 286 10.11 -28.26 12.32
C ARG A 286 8.75 -27.78 11.81
N PRO A 287 7.62 -28.35 12.29
CA PRO A 287 6.28 -27.86 11.96
C PRO A 287 6.13 -26.37 12.29
N TRP A 288 5.42 -25.64 11.41
CA TRP A 288 5.25 -24.19 11.48
C TRP A 288 4.68 -23.73 12.83
N GLN A 289 3.78 -24.52 13.42
CA GLN A 289 3.13 -24.21 14.70
C GLN A 289 4.16 -24.04 15.83
N SER A 290 5.30 -24.75 15.77
CA SER A 290 6.34 -24.71 16.81
C SER A 290 7.09 -23.36 16.90
N TYR A 291 6.99 -22.53 15.86
CA TYR A 291 7.60 -21.19 15.84
C TYR A 291 6.76 -20.16 16.60
N PHE A 292 5.50 -20.46 16.90
CA PHE A 292 4.58 -19.57 17.61
C PHE A 292 4.35 -20.07 19.05
N ASP A 293 4.03 -19.14 19.95
CA ASP A 293 3.64 -19.38 21.34
C ASP A 293 2.12 -19.24 21.54
N LEU A 294 1.47 -18.51 20.64
CA LEU A 294 0.02 -18.39 20.53
C LEU A 294 -0.36 -18.34 19.04
N ILE A 295 -1.38 -19.10 18.67
CA ILE A 295 -1.93 -19.15 17.31
C ILE A 295 -3.42 -18.84 17.42
N LEU A 296 -3.85 -17.77 16.75
CA LEU A 296 -5.23 -17.32 16.68
C LEU A 296 -5.62 -17.16 15.20
N VAL A 297 -6.72 -17.82 14.85
CA VAL A 297 -7.34 -17.87 13.53
C VAL A 297 -8.78 -17.36 13.65
N ASP A 298 -9.46 -17.12 12.52
CA ASP A 298 -10.82 -16.57 12.50
C ASP A 298 -10.96 -15.23 13.26
N ALA A 299 -9.88 -14.44 13.34
CA ALA A 299 -9.74 -13.32 14.30
C ALA A 299 -10.78 -12.19 14.15
N ARG A 300 -11.31 -11.98 12.94
CA ARG A 300 -12.27 -10.91 12.59
C ARG A 300 -11.76 -9.51 12.96
N LYS A 301 -10.51 -9.20 12.63
CA LYS A 301 -10.00 -7.81 12.62
C LYS A 301 -10.81 -7.00 11.58
N PRO A 302 -11.23 -5.75 11.87
CA PRO A 302 -10.83 -4.93 13.01
C PRO A 302 -11.61 -5.17 14.32
N LEU A 303 -12.79 -5.83 14.30
CA LEU A 303 -13.63 -6.07 15.49
C LEU A 303 -12.84 -6.74 16.64
N PHE A 304 -11.86 -7.58 16.31
CA PHE A 304 -10.86 -8.15 17.23
C PHE A 304 -10.27 -7.16 18.26
N PHE A 305 -10.06 -5.90 17.87
CA PHE A 305 -9.44 -4.86 18.71
C PHE A 305 -10.47 -4.01 19.49
N GLY A 306 -11.77 -4.22 19.27
CA GLY A 306 -12.87 -3.66 20.05
C GLY A 306 -13.46 -4.71 20.99
N GLU A 307 -14.73 -5.04 20.82
CA GLU A 307 -15.43 -6.09 21.61
C GLU A 307 -14.93 -7.52 21.29
N GLY A 308 -14.29 -7.72 20.15
CA GLY A 308 -13.82 -9.03 19.69
C GLY A 308 -14.95 -10.00 19.36
N THR A 309 -14.70 -11.29 19.57
CA THR A 309 -15.74 -12.33 19.56
C THR A 309 -15.44 -13.38 20.63
N VAL A 310 -16.43 -14.23 20.95
CA VAL A 310 -16.30 -15.29 21.95
C VAL A 310 -15.07 -16.16 21.67
N LEU A 311 -14.14 -16.23 22.63
CA LEU A 311 -12.90 -16.99 22.48
C LEU A 311 -13.18 -18.51 22.41
N ARG A 312 -12.85 -19.14 21.28
CA ARG A 312 -13.03 -20.58 21.03
C ARG A 312 -11.68 -21.27 20.85
N GLN A 313 -11.58 -22.52 21.30
CA GLN A 313 -10.41 -23.37 21.02
C GLN A 313 -10.63 -24.17 19.73
N VAL A 314 -9.67 -24.15 18.81
CA VAL A 314 -9.65 -25.05 17.64
C VAL A 314 -9.26 -26.46 18.07
N ASP A 315 -9.93 -27.49 17.54
CA ASP A 315 -9.39 -28.84 17.49
C ASP A 315 -8.50 -29.00 16.25
N THR A 316 -7.18 -29.03 16.46
CA THR A 316 -6.17 -29.11 15.40
C THR A 316 -6.21 -30.43 14.63
N LYS A 317 -6.90 -31.47 15.12
CA LYS A 317 -7.08 -32.74 14.38
C LYS A 317 -8.21 -32.68 13.34
N THR A 318 -9.21 -31.83 13.53
CA THR A 318 -10.38 -31.75 12.63
C THR A 318 -10.55 -30.39 11.94
N GLY A 319 -9.81 -29.37 12.38
CA GLY A 319 -9.94 -27.99 11.91
C GLY A 319 -11.32 -27.40 12.24
N LYS A 320 -11.93 -27.81 13.37
CA LYS A 320 -13.23 -27.32 13.83
C LYS A 320 -13.08 -26.62 15.18
N LEU A 321 -13.95 -25.64 15.46
CA LEU A 321 -14.05 -25.01 16.77
C LEU A 321 -14.71 -25.96 17.78
N LYS A 322 -14.10 -26.13 18.95
CA LYS A 322 -14.72 -26.83 20.09
C LYS A 322 -15.93 -26.05 20.61
N ILE A 323 -16.85 -26.75 21.24
CA ILE A 323 -18.04 -26.15 21.88
C ILE A 323 -17.64 -25.58 23.25
N GLY A 324 -18.17 -24.40 23.58
CA GLY A 324 -17.85 -23.66 24.81
C GLY A 324 -16.85 -22.53 24.60
N THR A 325 -16.91 -21.54 25.49
CA THR A 325 -15.94 -20.42 25.60
C THR A 325 -14.72 -20.89 26.37
N TYR A 326 -13.52 -20.48 25.95
CA TYR A 326 -12.30 -20.76 26.70
C TYR A 326 -12.18 -19.82 27.91
N THR A 327 -12.23 -20.38 29.13
CA THR A 327 -12.18 -19.63 30.41
C THR A 327 -10.85 -19.80 31.16
N GLY A 328 -9.76 -20.10 30.45
CA GLY A 328 -8.42 -20.14 31.05
C GLY A 328 -7.86 -18.74 31.32
N PRO A 329 -7.03 -18.55 32.36
CA PRO A 329 -6.60 -17.22 32.80
C PRO A 329 -5.60 -16.54 31.85
N LEU A 330 -5.74 -15.23 31.69
CA LEU A 330 -4.76 -14.32 31.11
C LEU A 330 -4.73 -13.04 31.98
N GLN A 331 -3.55 -12.46 32.23
CA GLN A 331 -3.33 -11.42 33.27
C GLN A 331 -2.66 -10.14 32.68
N HIS A 332 -2.90 -8.96 33.29
CA HIS A 332 -2.47 -7.60 32.87
C HIS A 332 -0.96 -7.30 33.10
N GLY A 333 -0.34 -6.16 32.71
CA GLY A 333 -0.73 -4.85 32.11
C GLY A 333 0.38 -3.80 32.45
N ILE A 334 0.33 -2.47 32.26
CA ILE A 334 -0.37 -1.43 31.44
C ILE A 334 0.40 -0.10 31.78
N VAL A 335 0.70 0.97 31.00
CA VAL A 335 0.72 1.44 29.58
C VAL A 335 1.73 2.66 29.56
N TYR A 336 1.75 3.54 28.54
CA TYR A 336 2.37 4.91 28.49
C TYR A 336 3.90 5.03 28.25
N SER A 337 4.46 6.15 27.73
CA SER A 337 4.00 7.19 26.76
C SER A 337 5.18 8.07 26.27
N GLY A 338 4.99 8.81 25.16
CA GLY A 338 5.75 9.99 24.66
C GLY A 338 7.18 9.82 24.08
N ALA A 339 7.59 10.38 22.92
CA ALA A 339 6.88 11.11 21.83
C ALA A 339 7.84 11.39 20.61
N LEU A 340 7.38 12.15 19.58
CA LEU A 340 8.15 13.04 18.65
C LEU A 340 8.80 12.49 17.30
N PHE A 341 8.97 13.36 16.24
CA PHE A 341 9.53 13.17 14.86
C PHE A 341 9.82 14.52 14.06
N GLU A 342 11.05 14.82 13.57
CA GLU A 342 11.56 16.16 13.07
C GLU A 342 11.73 16.32 11.55
N GLU A 343 12.26 17.51 11.16
CA GLU A 343 12.97 17.82 9.89
C GLU A 343 12.26 17.33 8.61
N LEU A 344 11.06 17.85 8.38
CA LEU A 344 10.33 17.69 7.11
C LEU A 344 9.75 19.03 6.59
N GLN A 345 10.43 20.14 6.90
CA GLN A 345 9.99 21.53 6.68
C GLN A 345 10.62 22.19 5.42
N SER A 346 11.41 21.46 4.63
CA SER A 346 12.38 22.03 3.69
C SER A 346 11.95 22.13 2.21
N LEU A 347 10.66 21.96 1.88
CA LEU A 347 10.19 22.00 0.48
C LEU A 347 9.07 23.01 0.18
N ASP A 348 8.27 23.44 1.17
CA ASP A 348 7.27 24.50 0.96
C ASP A 348 7.92 25.88 0.69
N ILE A 349 9.20 26.02 1.07
CA ILE A 349 9.98 27.26 1.01
C ILE A 349 9.99 27.85 -0.41
N PHE A 350 10.12 27.02 -1.46
CA PHE A 350 10.23 27.51 -2.84
C PHE A 350 8.92 28.11 -3.38
N LEU A 351 7.76 27.71 -2.83
CA LEU A 351 6.48 28.35 -3.13
C LEU A 351 6.35 29.68 -2.37
N ALA A 352 6.76 29.70 -1.11
CA ALA A 352 6.74 30.90 -0.26
C ALA A 352 7.64 32.04 -0.78
N GLU A 353 8.74 31.72 -1.48
CA GLU A 353 9.63 32.77 -2.03
C GLU A 353 9.00 33.60 -3.16
N LEU A 354 7.99 33.08 -3.88
CA LEU A 354 7.27 33.84 -4.91
C LEU A 354 6.28 34.86 -4.32
N TYR A 355 5.72 34.60 -3.14
CA TYR A 355 4.77 35.50 -2.45
C TYR A 355 5.46 36.51 -1.52
N LYS A 356 6.78 36.39 -1.33
CA LYS A 356 7.62 37.12 -0.34
C LYS A 356 7.64 38.65 -0.48
N HIS A 357 7.08 39.20 -1.56
CA HIS A 357 7.09 40.63 -1.88
C HIS A 357 5.70 41.20 -2.23
N LEU A 358 4.62 40.45 -2.01
CA LEU A 358 3.25 40.95 -2.14
C LEU A 358 2.73 41.40 -0.77
N ASP A 359 2.31 42.67 -0.67
CA ASP A 359 1.68 43.22 0.51
C ASP A 359 0.17 43.44 0.31
N SER A 360 -0.53 43.84 1.38
CA SER A 360 -1.99 44.08 1.40
C SER A 360 -2.46 45.27 0.54
N SER A 361 -1.60 45.89 -0.26
CA SER A 361 -1.92 46.94 -1.24
C SER A 361 -1.60 46.55 -2.69
N SER A 362 -1.06 45.34 -2.92
CA SER A 362 -0.73 44.84 -4.26
C SER A 362 -1.94 44.25 -4.98
N ASN A 363 -2.31 44.84 -6.13
CA ASN A 363 -3.44 44.41 -6.97
C ASN A 363 -3.02 43.59 -8.21
N GLU A 364 -1.72 43.40 -8.47
CA GLU A 364 -1.23 42.59 -9.59
C GLU A 364 -0.95 41.15 -9.13
N ARG A 365 -1.85 40.21 -9.44
CA ARG A 365 -1.56 38.77 -9.35
C ARG A 365 -0.50 38.41 -10.41
N PRO A 366 0.63 37.75 -10.08
CA PRO A 366 1.60 37.31 -11.07
C PRO A 366 1.05 36.14 -11.92
N ASP A 367 1.36 36.10 -13.22
CA ASP A 367 0.96 35.00 -14.13
C ASP A 367 1.68 33.68 -13.78
N ILE A 368 1.11 32.94 -12.84
CA ILE A 368 1.54 31.59 -12.47
C ILE A 368 1.01 30.51 -13.44
N SER A 369 0.14 30.84 -14.40
CA SER A 369 -0.55 29.87 -15.27
C SER A 369 0.43 29.02 -16.09
N SER A 370 1.61 29.55 -16.41
CA SER A 370 2.70 28.82 -17.09
C SER A 370 3.42 27.82 -16.16
N ILE A 371 3.58 28.19 -14.87
CA ILE A 371 4.19 27.36 -13.82
C ILE A 371 3.21 26.28 -13.37
N GLN A 372 1.96 26.65 -13.10
CA GLN A 372 0.86 25.73 -12.79
C GLN A 372 0.75 24.66 -13.89
N ARG A 373 0.56 25.02 -15.17
CA ARG A 373 0.52 24.04 -16.28
C ARG A 373 1.77 23.14 -16.33
N ARG A 374 2.94 23.62 -15.90
CA ARG A 374 4.14 22.80 -15.77
C ARG A 374 4.08 21.83 -14.57
N ILE A 375 3.55 22.25 -13.43
CA ILE A 375 3.29 21.39 -12.25
C ILE A 375 2.24 20.33 -12.58
N LYS A 376 1.10 20.73 -13.18
CA LYS A 376 0.03 19.84 -13.66
C LYS A 376 0.60 18.74 -14.58
N LYS A 377 1.46 19.12 -15.54
CA LYS A 377 2.15 18.15 -16.42
C LYS A 377 3.17 17.27 -15.67
N VAL A 378 4.07 17.83 -14.87
CA VAL A 378 5.11 17.04 -14.17
C VAL A 378 4.48 16.06 -13.18
N THR A 379 3.35 16.43 -12.56
CA THR A 379 2.51 15.55 -11.75
C THR A 379 1.96 14.38 -12.57
N HIS A 380 1.35 14.65 -13.73
CA HIS A 380 0.86 13.60 -14.63
C HIS A 380 1.99 12.66 -15.09
N ASP A 381 3.08 13.21 -15.65
CA ASP A 381 4.23 12.45 -16.15
C ASP A 381 4.84 11.56 -15.03
N MET A 382 4.83 12.02 -13.78
CA MET A 382 5.32 11.26 -12.63
C MET A 382 4.33 10.19 -12.15
N ASP A 383 3.04 10.49 -12.03
CA ASP A 383 2.05 9.53 -11.53
C ASP A 383 1.85 8.38 -12.52
N MET A 384 1.83 8.64 -13.83
CA MET A 384 1.76 7.59 -14.87
C MET A 384 2.91 6.56 -14.81
N CYS A 385 4.06 6.91 -14.19
CA CYS A 385 5.15 5.96 -13.97
C CYS A 385 4.82 4.85 -12.94
N TYR A 386 3.68 4.92 -12.25
CA TYR A 386 3.20 3.92 -11.28
C TYR A 386 1.99 3.10 -11.78
N GLY A 387 1.26 3.60 -12.77
CA GLY A 387 -0.04 3.08 -13.23
C GLY A 387 -1.05 4.21 -13.46
N MET A 388 -2.23 3.92 -14.03
CA MET A 388 -3.22 4.97 -14.38
C MET A 388 -3.79 5.68 -13.14
N MET A 389 -3.97 4.97 -12.01
CA MET A 389 -4.35 5.59 -10.73
C MET A 389 -3.14 6.14 -9.93
N GLY A 390 -1.96 6.15 -10.54
CA GLY A 390 -0.76 6.78 -10.02
C GLY A 390 -0.22 6.18 -8.72
N SER A 391 0.60 6.95 -8.00
CA SER A 391 1.30 6.41 -6.82
C SER A 391 0.36 6.13 -5.64
N LEU A 392 0.59 5.01 -4.93
CA LEU A 392 -0.11 4.67 -3.68
C LEU A 392 0.02 5.76 -2.60
N PHE A 393 1.13 6.51 -2.61
CA PHE A 393 1.47 7.45 -1.54
C PHE A 393 1.22 8.93 -1.87
N ARG A 394 1.01 9.27 -3.15
CA ARG A 394 0.90 10.67 -3.60
C ARG A 394 0.17 10.80 -4.94
N SER A 395 -0.26 12.02 -5.23
CA SER A 395 -0.51 12.52 -6.58
C SER A 395 0.32 13.80 -6.73
N GLY A 396 1.44 13.75 -7.45
CA GLY A 396 2.36 14.89 -7.52
C GLY A 396 2.93 15.28 -6.15
N SER A 397 2.72 16.55 -5.77
CA SER A 397 3.02 17.14 -4.46
C SER A 397 2.23 16.46 -3.31
N ARG A 398 0.91 16.33 -3.49
CA ARG A 398 -0.10 15.99 -2.48
C ARG A 398 0.00 14.53 -2.02
N GLN A 399 -0.09 14.30 -0.71
CA GLN A 399 -0.11 12.96 -0.11
C GLN A 399 -1.50 12.32 -0.19
N THR A 400 -1.58 11.00 -0.37
CA THR A 400 -2.85 10.25 -0.28
C THR A 400 -3.29 10.05 1.17
N LEU A 401 -4.58 9.76 1.37
CA LEU A 401 -5.13 9.25 2.63
C LEU A 401 -4.31 8.09 3.19
N PHE A 402 -3.93 7.14 2.31
CA PHE A 402 -3.12 5.97 2.67
C PHE A 402 -1.73 6.37 3.19
N ALA A 403 -1.04 7.32 2.56
CA ALA A 403 0.25 7.82 3.06
C ALA A 403 0.12 8.45 4.45
N SER A 404 -0.89 9.30 4.64
CA SER A 404 -1.14 9.94 5.94
C SER A 404 -1.46 8.92 7.03
N GLN A 405 -2.24 7.87 6.71
CA GLN A 405 -2.51 6.76 7.63
C GLN A 405 -1.25 5.95 7.96
N VAL A 406 -0.39 5.65 6.98
CA VAL A 406 0.90 4.98 7.23
C VAL A 406 1.78 5.82 8.16
N MET A 407 1.96 7.11 7.88
CA MET A 407 2.74 8.01 8.72
C MET A 407 2.15 8.11 10.14
N ARG A 408 0.83 8.22 10.27
CA ARG A 408 0.13 8.42 11.55
C ARG A 408 0.07 7.16 12.43
N TYR A 409 -0.12 5.97 11.84
CA TYR A 409 -0.45 4.75 12.60
C TYR A 409 0.60 3.63 12.53
N ALA A 410 1.44 3.54 11.49
CA ALA A 410 2.52 2.56 11.44
C ALA A 410 3.80 3.17 12.04
N ASP A 411 4.33 2.62 13.14
CA ASP A 411 5.59 3.10 13.74
C ASP A 411 6.79 2.81 12.83
N LEU A 412 6.77 1.63 12.22
CA LEU A 412 7.74 1.11 11.27
C LEU A 412 7.00 0.62 10.02
N TYR A 413 7.63 0.72 8.84
CA TYR A 413 7.14 0.09 7.61
C TYR A 413 8.29 -0.39 6.72
N ALA A 414 8.03 -1.35 5.84
CA ALA A 414 9.01 -1.94 4.93
C ALA A 414 8.30 -2.61 3.74
N ALA A 415 9.04 -2.96 2.69
CA ALA A 415 8.53 -3.78 1.59
C ALA A 415 8.24 -5.24 2.03
N SER A 416 8.91 -5.72 3.07
CA SER A 416 8.63 -7.00 3.73
C SER A 416 9.09 -6.98 5.18
N PHE A 417 8.38 -7.71 6.06
CA PHE A 417 8.78 -7.93 7.45
C PHE A 417 10.17 -8.59 7.57
N ILE A 418 10.61 -9.31 6.53
CA ILE A 418 11.90 -10.02 6.53
C ILE A 418 13.09 -9.05 6.66
N ASN A 419 12.90 -7.77 6.32
CA ASN A 419 13.93 -6.73 6.48
C ASN A 419 14.38 -6.57 7.95
N LEU A 420 13.56 -6.97 8.94
CA LEU A 420 13.95 -7.00 10.35
C LEU A 420 15.13 -7.95 10.63
N LEU A 421 15.33 -9.01 9.83
CA LEU A 421 16.43 -9.96 9.99
C LEU A 421 17.81 -9.29 9.88
N TYR A 422 17.89 -8.16 9.16
CA TYR A 422 19.11 -7.40 8.92
C TYR A 422 19.47 -6.44 10.08
N TYR A 423 18.64 -6.35 11.12
CA TYR A 423 18.84 -5.51 12.30
C TYR A 423 19.09 -6.37 13.57
N PRO A 424 19.86 -5.88 14.56
CA PRO A 424 19.96 -6.53 15.86
C PRO A 424 18.70 -6.29 16.71
N PHE A 425 18.36 -7.20 17.62
CA PHE A 425 17.20 -7.03 18.52
C PHE A 425 17.38 -5.94 19.59
N SER A 426 18.59 -5.39 19.74
CA SER A 426 18.87 -4.17 20.52
C SER A 426 18.91 -2.90 19.65
N TYR A 427 18.40 -2.94 18.41
CA TYR A 427 18.38 -1.76 17.55
C TYR A 427 17.37 -0.71 18.04
N LEU A 428 17.81 0.54 18.12
CA LEU A 428 16.94 1.71 18.24
C LEU A 428 16.64 2.22 16.82
N PHE A 429 15.42 1.97 16.35
CA PHE A 429 14.87 2.70 15.22
C PHE A 429 14.63 4.15 15.66
N ARG A 430 15.09 5.12 14.87
CA ARG A 430 14.98 6.55 15.17
C ARG A 430 14.20 7.26 14.07
N ALA A 431 13.12 7.91 14.47
CA ALA A 431 12.72 9.20 13.93
C ALA A 431 13.46 10.30 14.72
N ALA A 432 13.23 11.57 14.39
CA ALA A 432 13.79 12.72 15.10
C ALA A 432 12.74 13.30 16.10
N HIS A 433 12.60 14.60 16.38
CA HIS A 433 11.58 15.20 17.27
C HIS A 433 10.58 16.24 16.63
N VAL A 434 9.26 16.23 16.91
CA VAL A 434 8.30 17.11 16.18
C VAL A 434 8.39 18.53 16.72
N LEU A 435 8.66 19.48 15.83
CA LEU A 435 8.40 20.89 16.06
C LEU A 435 7.11 21.30 15.34
N MET A 436 6.19 21.91 16.07
CA MET A 436 5.15 22.77 15.51
C MET A 436 5.82 23.98 14.83
N PRO A 437 5.19 24.64 13.83
CA PRO A 437 5.86 25.71 13.07
C PRO A 437 6.41 26.88 13.90
N HIS A 438 5.85 27.14 15.09
CA HIS A 438 6.31 28.18 16.01
C HIS A 438 7.46 27.73 16.94
N GLU A 439 7.71 26.43 17.07
CA GLU A 439 8.86 25.89 17.82
C GLU A 439 10.12 25.99 16.95
N SER A 440 10.01 25.80 15.63
CA SER A 440 11.10 26.02 14.65
C SER A 440 11.61 27.47 14.54
N THR A 441 10.87 28.45 15.07
CA THR A 441 11.21 29.88 14.98
C THR A 441 11.97 30.43 16.20
N VAL A 442 12.27 29.58 17.19
CA VAL A 442 13.04 29.99 18.38
C VAL A 442 14.52 29.81 18.09
N GLU A 443 15.34 30.86 18.29
CA GLU A 443 16.79 30.69 18.27
C GLU A 443 17.24 29.75 19.39
N HIS A 444 17.60 28.52 19.02
CA HIS A 444 18.31 27.59 19.88
C HIS A 444 19.74 28.12 20.11
N THR A 445 19.86 29.08 21.02
CA THR A 445 21.14 29.60 21.48
C THR A 445 22.03 28.44 21.92
N HIS A 446 23.12 28.22 21.17
CA HIS A 446 24.15 27.30 21.57
C HIS A 446 24.73 27.79 22.91
N VAL A 447 24.39 27.10 24.00
CA VAL A 447 25.09 27.26 25.27
C VAL A 447 26.48 26.66 25.07
N ASP A 448 27.42 27.51 24.67
CA ASP A 448 28.82 27.13 24.52
C ASP A 448 29.37 26.67 25.87
N ILE A 449 29.55 25.35 26.02
CA ILE A 449 30.21 24.75 27.18
C ILE A 449 31.73 24.89 26.98
N ASN A 450 32.19 26.14 26.92
CA ASN A 450 33.58 26.55 26.80
C ASN A 450 33.93 27.48 27.98
N GLU A 451 34.37 26.89 29.09
CA GLU A 451 35.63 27.26 29.78
C GLU A 451 35.78 26.47 31.09
N MET A 452 36.28 25.24 31.00
CA MET A 452 36.98 24.59 32.11
C MET A 452 37.96 23.53 31.57
N GLU A 453 39.16 23.98 31.17
CA GLU A 453 40.29 23.08 30.92
C GLU A 453 40.68 22.34 32.22
N SER A 454 41.34 21.18 32.26
CA SER A 454 42.01 20.30 31.27
C SER A 454 42.21 18.91 31.95
N PRO A 455 42.99 17.92 31.45
CA PRO A 455 43.57 17.74 30.11
C PRO A 455 43.34 16.33 29.50
N LEU A 456 43.46 16.19 28.17
CA LEU A 456 44.38 15.26 27.46
C LEU A 456 44.07 15.15 25.95
N ALA A 457 45.11 14.84 25.17
CA ALA A 457 45.05 14.36 23.77
C ALA A 457 44.42 15.28 22.69
N THR A 458 45.02 16.46 22.49
CA THR A 458 44.88 17.25 21.25
C THR A 458 45.30 16.46 20.00
N ARG A 459 44.54 16.53 18.89
CA ARG A 459 45.04 17.02 17.56
C ARG A 459 44.06 16.92 16.37
N ASN A 460 43.93 18.06 15.71
CA ASN A 460 43.84 18.29 14.25
C ASN A 460 42.74 17.60 13.42
N ARG A 461 41.69 18.38 13.13
CA ARG A 461 41.11 18.43 11.77
C ARG A 461 42.05 19.23 10.85
N THR A 462 41.99 18.97 9.54
CA THR A 462 42.37 19.93 8.49
C THR A 462 41.27 19.93 7.42
N SER A 463 40.77 21.13 7.12
CA SER A 463 39.80 21.40 6.05
C SER A 463 40.52 21.70 4.74
N VAL A 464 39.90 21.36 3.60
CA VAL A 464 40.36 21.77 2.26
C VAL A 464 39.14 22.16 1.42
N ASP A 465 39.14 23.40 0.93
CA ASP A 465 38.19 23.94 -0.04
C ASP A 465 38.44 23.41 -1.46
N PHE A 466 37.40 23.28 -2.28
CA PHE A 466 37.52 23.29 -3.74
C PHE A 466 36.28 23.90 -4.41
N LYS A 467 36.53 24.67 -5.48
CA LYS A 467 35.52 25.40 -6.27
C LYS A 467 35.29 24.80 -7.66
N ASP A 468 34.14 25.13 -8.23
CA ASP A 468 33.80 25.33 -9.65
C ASP A 468 34.38 24.40 -10.73
N THR A 469 33.49 23.82 -11.55
CA THR A 469 33.54 23.99 -13.01
C THR A 469 32.25 23.55 -13.71
N ASP A 470 31.89 24.24 -14.79
CA ASP A 470 30.63 24.10 -15.55
C ASP A 470 30.93 23.67 -17.00
N TYR A 471 30.14 22.77 -17.61
CA TYR A 471 30.28 22.38 -19.02
C TYR A 471 28.98 21.88 -19.68
N LYS A 472 28.70 22.40 -20.88
CA LYS A 472 27.48 22.12 -21.69
C LYS A 472 27.75 21.21 -22.89
N ARG A 473 26.77 20.34 -23.24
CA ARG A 473 26.49 19.80 -24.60
C ARG A 473 25.07 19.15 -24.57
N HIS A 474 24.05 19.72 -25.23
CA HIS A 474 23.73 19.72 -26.68
C HIS A 474 22.87 18.54 -27.15
N GLN A 475 21.92 18.84 -28.05
CA GLN A 475 20.81 18.00 -28.49
C GLN A 475 21.17 17.06 -29.64
N LEU A 476 20.39 15.99 -29.81
CA LEU A 476 20.08 15.41 -31.13
C LEU A 476 18.59 15.04 -31.20
N THR A 477 17.99 15.23 -32.37
CA THR A 477 16.60 14.88 -32.68
C THR A 477 16.52 13.66 -33.58
N ARG A 478 15.39 12.94 -33.54
CA ARG A 478 14.93 12.11 -34.67
C ARG A 478 13.42 11.93 -34.63
N SER A 479 12.79 12.18 -35.76
CA SER A 479 11.39 11.88 -36.05
C SER A 479 11.27 10.65 -36.93
N ILE A 480 10.21 9.86 -36.71
CA ILE A 480 9.61 8.89 -37.64
C ILE A 480 8.10 8.98 -37.37
N SER A 481 7.28 8.88 -38.41
CA SER A 481 5.82 8.76 -38.33
C SER A 481 5.36 7.56 -39.13
N GLU A 482 4.44 6.77 -38.58
CA GLU A 482 3.80 5.66 -39.29
C GLU A 482 2.36 5.50 -38.77
N ILE A 483 1.41 5.30 -39.70
CA ILE A 483 -0.04 5.28 -39.43
C ILE A 483 -0.52 3.83 -39.42
N LYS A 484 -1.45 3.49 -38.51
CA LYS A 484 -2.19 2.22 -38.54
C LYS A 484 -3.71 2.42 -38.44
N PRO A 485 -4.51 1.53 -39.07
CA PRO A 485 -5.98 1.59 -39.05
C PRO A 485 -6.58 1.15 -37.70
N PRO A 486 -7.86 1.50 -37.41
CA PRO A 486 -8.48 1.31 -36.10
C PRO A 486 -8.87 -0.15 -35.77
N ASN A 487 -8.89 -0.45 -34.47
CA ASN A 487 -9.35 -1.73 -33.91
C ASN A 487 -10.77 -1.63 -33.32
N LEU A 488 -11.47 -2.76 -33.25
CA LEU A 488 -12.89 -2.88 -32.84
C LEU A 488 -13.05 -3.44 -31.41
N PHE A 489 -12.29 -2.91 -30.44
CA PHE A 489 -12.36 -3.31 -29.04
C PHE A 489 -12.29 -2.09 -28.11
N PRO A 490 -12.97 -2.09 -26.94
CA PRO A 490 -12.69 -1.13 -25.89
C PRO A 490 -11.27 -1.39 -25.36
N LEU A 491 -10.38 -0.43 -25.56
CA LEU A 491 -9.03 -0.43 -25.03
C LEU A 491 -8.98 0.52 -23.84
N ALA A 492 -8.30 0.13 -22.76
CA ALA A 492 -7.89 1.07 -21.73
C ALA A 492 -7.07 2.21 -22.38
N PRO A 493 -7.26 3.48 -22.00
CA PRO A 493 -6.61 4.62 -22.66
C PRO A 493 -5.08 4.48 -22.70
N GLN A 494 -4.51 4.45 -23.91
CA GLN A 494 -3.06 4.37 -24.14
C GLN A 494 -2.40 5.74 -24.36
N GLU A 495 -3.21 6.81 -24.45
CA GLU A 495 -2.78 8.20 -24.65
C GLU A 495 -3.49 9.14 -23.65
N ILE A 496 -2.92 10.33 -23.47
CA ILE A 496 -3.26 11.27 -22.38
C ILE A 496 -4.65 11.88 -22.56
N THR A 497 -5.55 11.66 -21.60
CA THR A 497 -6.91 12.25 -21.60
C THR A 497 -7.15 13.30 -20.51
N HIS A 498 -6.33 13.38 -19.45
CA HIS A 498 -6.57 14.28 -18.31
C HIS A 498 -5.37 15.16 -17.90
N CYS A 499 -5.68 16.25 -17.21
CA CYS A 499 -4.75 17.05 -16.41
C CYS A 499 -5.06 16.84 -14.92
N HIS A 500 -4.08 16.95 -14.04
CA HIS A 500 -4.31 17.05 -12.60
C HIS A 500 -4.31 18.52 -12.19
N ASP A 501 -5.31 18.96 -11.45
CA ASP A 501 -5.48 20.36 -11.06
C ASP A 501 -5.23 20.53 -9.54
N GLU A 502 -4.44 21.54 -9.17
CA GLU A 502 -4.30 21.99 -7.77
C GLU A 502 -5.36 23.09 -7.47
N ASP A 503 -5.46 23.54 -6.23
CA ASP A 503 -6.72 24.14 -5.73
C ASP A 503 -6.99 25.61 -6.18
N ASP A 504 -6.05 26.24 -6.90
CA ASP A 504 -6.08 27.66 -7.32
C ASP A 504 -6.77 27.92 -8.70
N ASP A 505 -7.66 27.02 -9.17
CA ASP A 505 -8.44 27.24 -10.41
C ASP A 505 -9.64 28.22 -10.18
N GLU A 506 -9.41 29.44 -9.66
CA GLU A 506 -10.51 30.34 -9.27
C GLU A 506 -11.18 31.11 -10.43
N GLU A 507 -10.42 31.58 -11.44
CA GLU A 507 -10.90 32.56 -12.42
C GLU A 507 -10.40 32.26 -13.86
N GLU A 508 -11.06 31.32 -14.57
CA GLU A 508 -10.91 31.12 -16.03
C GLU A 508 -12.23 31.39 -16.81
N GLU A 509 -13.19 32.12 -16.20
CA GLU A 509 -14.44 32.60 -16.83
C GLU A 509 -14.70 34.11 -16.57
N GLU A 510 -14.08 34.99 -17.37
CA GLU A 510 -14.67 36.26 -17.86
C GLU A 510 -14.08 36.65 -19.24
#